data_AF-Q7ME37-F1
#
_entry.id   AF-Q7ME37-F1
#
_cell.length_a   1.000
_cell.length_b   1.000
_cell.length_c   1.000
_cell.angle_alpha   90.00
_cell.angle_beta   90.00
_cell.angle_gamma   90.00
#
_symmetry.space_group_name_H-M   'P 1'
#
loop_
_entity.id
_entity.type
_entity.pdbx_description
1 polymer ?
#
loop_
_entity_poly.entity_id
_entity_poly.type
_entity_poly.pdbx_seq_one_letter_code
_entity_poly.pdbx_strand_id
1 'polypeptide(L)'
;MTEKELTSVSKAHIETLIASLDFRFERIGHTTTTVCYAFLPNGFRVGHGDSACVNPANYDYAEGCQWAKENAIKNATQNLWMLEGYLLKVTGQTSERLSVGTASTKPVESDVHDGFKVYQGKAIMRTAYEVQEDDVIVPLKQADTGGPSLSEIAISGERYAFAHFEPVMPGDFICYLDEQDIYHVRRSVMEQRNYL
;
A
#
# COMPACT_ATOMS: atom_id res chain seq x y z
N MET A 1 -18.91 18.28 28.06
CA MET A 1 -20.02 17.42 27.59
C MET A 1 -19.42 16.03 27.45
N THR A 2 -19.93 15.04 28.19
CA THR A 2 -19.45 13.65 28.12
C THR A 2 -19.88 13.06 26.78
N GLU A 3 -18.93 12.58 25.99
CA GLU A 3 -19.20 11.93 24.72
C GLU A 3 -19.99 10.64 24.99
N LYS A 4 -21.16 10.51 24.34
CA LYS A 4 -22.06 9.39 24.57
C LYS A 4 -21.50 8.13 23.90
N GLU A 5 -21.39 7.06 24.68
CA GLU A 5 -20.99 5.73 24.22
C GLU A 5 -21.86 5.24 23.05
N LEU A 6 -21.23 4.67 22.02
CA LEU A 6 -21.94 4.05 20.89
C LEU A 6 -22.45 2.67 21.30
N THR A 7 -23.74 2.43 21.07
CA THR A 7 -24.37 1.13 21.34
C THR A 7 -24.82 0.41 20.07
N SER A 8 -24.74 1.05 18.91
CA SER A 8 -25.14 0.50 17.61
C SER A 8 -24.43 1.22 16.45
N VAL A 9 -24.28 0.53 15.32
CA VAL A 9 -23.79 1.13 14.06
C VAL A 9 -24.90 1.94 13.41
N SER A 10 -24.58 3.15 12.93
CA SER A 10 -25.53 4.04 12.26
C SER A 10 -25.82 3.57 10.82
N LYS A 11 -27.09 3.55 10.43
CA LYS A 11 -27.48 3.29 9.03
C LYS A 11 -26.90 4.35 8.08
N ALA A 12 -26.90 5.62 8.47
CA ALA A 12 -26.37 6.71 7.65
C ALA A 12 -24.86 6.56 7.41
N HIS A 13 -24.12 6.01 8.39
CA HIS A 13 -22.70 5.69 8.23
C HIS A 13 -22.50 4.61 7.17
N ILE A 14 -23.27 3.52 7.24
CA ILE A 14 -23.22 2.45 6.23
C ILE A 14 -23.59 2.98 4.84
N GLU A 15 -24.62 3.81 4.72
CA GLU A 15 -25.00 4.47 3.46
C GLU A 15 -23.86 5.36 2.92
N THR A 16 -23.14 6.07 3.80
CA THR A 16 -21.95 6.86 3.43
C THR A 16 -20.82 5.99 2.91
N LEU A 17 -20.52 4.88 3.60
CA LEU A 17 -19.49 3.95 3.15
C LEU A 17 -19.84 3.33 1.79
N ILE A 18 -21.10 2.92 1.58
CA ILE A 18 -21.58 2.38 0.30
C ILE A 18 -21.44 3.42 -0.82
N ALA A 19 -21.79 4.69 -0.55
CA ALA A 19 -21.65 5.77 -1.51
C ALA A 19 -20.19 6.07 -1.88
N SER A 20 -19.24 5.74 -1.00
CA SER A 20 -17.80 5.94 -1.22
C SER A 20 -17.11 4.83 -2.02
N LEU A 21 -17.82 3.75 -2.37
CA LEU A 21 -17.21 2.58 -2.98
C LEU A 21 -16.72 2.83 -4.42
N ASP A 22 -15.49 2.42 -4.68
CA ASP A 22 -14.94 2.25 -6.03
C ASP A 22 -15.29 0.86 -6.56
N PHE A 23 -15.70 0.77 -7.83
CA PHE A 23 -16.14 -0.49 -8.44
C PHE A 23 -15.26 -0.85 -9.63
N ARG A 24 -14.73 -2.08 -9.61
CA ARG A 24 -13.93 -2.64 -10.71
C ARG A 24 -14.65 -3.80 -11.35
N PHE A 25 -14.64 -3.86 -12.68
CA PHE A 25 -15.40 -4.82 -13.47
C PHE A 25 -14.48 -5.60 -14.39
N GLU A 26 -14.80 -6.87 -14.59
CA GLU A 26 -14.09 -7.72 -15.53
C GLU A 26 -15.02 -8.77 -16.11
N ARG A 27 -14.81 -9.11 -17.39
CA ARG A 27 -15.41 -10.31 -18.00
C ARG A 27 -14.46 -11.48 -17.81
N ILE A 28 -14.97 -12.61 -17.35
CA ILE A 28 -14.15 -13.81 -17.16
C ILE A 28 -13.87 -14.45 -18.53
N GLY A 29 -12.71 -14.14 -19.11
CA GLY A 29 -12.28 -14.67 -20.40
C GLY A 29 -13.34 -14.48 -21.50
N HIS A 30 -13.67 -15.58 -22.19
CA HIS A 30 -14.71 -15.61 -23.23
C HIS A 30 -16.08 -16.11 -22.73
N THR A 31 -16.27 -16.22 -21.42
CA THR A 31 -17.54 -16.68 -20.82
C THR A 31 -18.63 -15.62 -20.91
N THR A 32 -19.84 -15.93 -20.43
CA THR A 32 -20.92 -14.94 -20.27
C THR A 32 -20.90 -14.25 -18.91
N THR A 33 -19.87 -14.48 -18.09
CA THR A 33 -19.80 -13.97 -16.73
C THR A 33 -19.09 -12.62 -16.67
N THR A 34 -19.74 -11.65 -16.04
CA THR A 34 -19.16 -10.36 -15.66
C THR A 34 -19.09 -10.30 -14.13
N VAL A 35 -17.91 -9.99 -13.58
CA VAL A 35 -17.69 -9.82 -12.15
C VAL A 35 -17.54 -8.34 -11.79
N CYS A 36 -17.88 -8.01 -10.56
CA CYS A 36 -17.71 -6.70 -9.96
C CYS A 36 -17.11 -6.83 -8.56
N TYR A 37 -16.09 -6.05 -8.26
CA TYR A 37 -15.49 -5.91 -6.94
C TYR A 37 -15.66 -4.49 -6.42
N ALA A 38 -16.08 -4.35 -5.16
CA ALA A 38 -16.30 -3.07 -4.50
C ALA A 38 -15.23 -2.80 -3.43
N PHE A 39 -14.59 -1.64 -3.50
CA PHE A 39 -13.48 -1.23 -2.65
C PHE A 39 -13.82 0.05 -1.88
N LEU A 40 -13.41 0.11 -0.62
CA LEU A 40 -13.38 1.36 0.13
C LEU A 40 -12.27 2.30 -0.41
N PRO A 41 -12.32 3.61 -0.11
CA PRO A 41 -11.31 4.57 -0.57
C PRO A 41 -9.87 4.23 -0.16
N ASN A 42 -9.69 3.45 0.90
CA ASN A 42 -8.39 2.95 1.36
C ASN A 42 -7.88 1.71 0.59
N GLY A 43 -8.60 1.27 -0.45
CA GLY A 43 -8.24 0.10 -1.26
C GLY A 43 -8.65 -1.25 -0.67
N PHE A 44 -9.32 -1.29 0.48
CA PHE A 44 -9.81 -2.54 1.06
C PHE A 44 -11.08 -3.02 0.35
N ARG A 45 -11.08 -4.25 -0.16
CA ARG A 45 -12.24 -4.85 -0.84
C ARG A 45 -13.30 -5.27 0.16
N VAL A 46 -14.48 -4.67 0.09
CA VAL A 46 -15.61 -4.96 0.99
C VAL A 46 -16.76 -5.71 0.35
N GLY A 47 -16.82 -5.82 -0.98
CA GLY A 47 -17.88 -6.57 -1.66
C GLY A 47 -17.44 -7.19 -2.97
N HIS A 48 -18.18 -8.21 -3.40
CA HIS A 48 -18.08 -8.79 -4.72
C HIS A 48 -19.46 -9.24 -5.21
N GLY A 49 -19.64 -9.31 -6.52
CA GLY A 49 -20.82 -9.85 -7.15
C GLY A 49 -20.55 -10.19 -8.61
N ASP A 50 -21.40 -11.02 -9.18
CA ASP A 50 -21.29 -11.46 -10.57
C ASP A 50 -22.68 -11.51 -11.23
N SER A 51 -22.66 -11.55 -12.55
CA SER A 51 -23.80 -11.83 -13.39
C SER A 51 -23.37 -12.72 -14.55
N ALA A 52 -24.27 -13.57 -15.03
CA ALA A 52 -24.03 -14.41 -16.19
C ALA A 52 -25.33 -14.61 -16.99
N CYS A 53 -25.27 -14.47 -18.31
CA CYS A 53 -26.40 -14.79 -19.19
C CYS A 53 -26.29 -16.21 -19.75
N VAL A 54 -27.44 -16.81 -20.07
CA VAL A 54 -27.53 -18.22 -20.52
C VAL A 54 -27.00 -18.38 -21.95
N ASN A 55 -27.30 -17.44 -22.84
CA ASN A 55 -26.92 -17.51 -24.24
C ASN A 55 -25.74 -16.55 -24.52
N PRO A 56 -24.57 -17.06 -24.93
CA PRO A 56 -23.42 -16.22 -25.30
C PRO A 56 -23.70 -15.19 -26.39
N ALA A 57 -24.64 -15.47 -27.30
CA ALA A 57 -25.03 -14.53 -28.35
C ALA A 57 -25.77 -13.29 -27.81
N ASN A 58 -26.36 -13.38 -26.61
CA ASN A 58 -27.07 -12.31 -25.94
C ASN A 58 -26.19 -11.60 -24.90
N TYR A 59 -24.87 -11.86 -24.89
CA TYR A 59 -23.99 -11.26 -23.93
C TYR A 59 -23.84 -9.75 -24.17
N ASP A 60 -24.25 -8.97 -23.17
CA ASP A 60 -24.05 -7.53 -23.12
C ASP A 60 -23.20 -7.19 -21.88
N TYR A 61 -22.03 -6.58 -22.10
CA TYR A 61 -21.10 -6.26 -21.02
C TYR A 61 -21.66 -5.19 -20.08
N ALA A 62 -22.39 -4.21 -20.61
CA ALA A 62 -22.94 -3.11 -19.82
C ALA A 62 -24.08 -3.62 -18.93
N GLU A 63 -24.98 -4.45 -19.47
CA GLU A 63 -26.02 -5.11 -18.68
C GLU A 63 -25.40 -6.05 -17.63
N GLY A 64 -24.38 -6.80 -18.01
CA GLY A 64 -23.63 -7.63 -17.07
C GLY A 64 -23.01 -6.83 -15.92
N CYS A 65 -22.41 -5.67 -16.21
CA CYS A 65 -21.84 -4.77 -15.22
C CYS A 65 -22.92 -4.22 -14.27
N GLN A 66 -24.10 -3.85 -14.77
CA GLN A 66 -25.21 -3.36 -13.96
C GLN A 66 -25.59 -4.39 -12.89
N TRP A 67 -25.90 -5.63 -13.30
CA TRP A 67 -26.33 -6.68 -12.39
C TRP A 67 -25.22 -7.13 -11.43
N ALA A 68 -23.98 -7.24 -11.92
CA ALA A 68 -22.83 -7.58 -11.08
C ALA A 68 -22.61 -6.50 -10.00
N LYS A 69 -22.77 -5.22 -10.34
CA LYS A 69 -22.67 -4.09 -9.40
C LYS A 69 -23.75 -4.17 -8.33
N GLU A 70 -25.01 -4.42 -8.71
CA GLU A 70 -26.11 -4.56 -7.74
C GLU A 70 -25.85 -5.69 -6.73
N ASN A 71 -25.33 -6.82 -7.21
CA ASN A 71 -24.95 -7.94 -6.35
C ASN A 71 -23.77 -7.58 -5.45
N ALA A 72 -22.75 -6.88 -5.98
CA ALA A 72 -21.62 -6.40 -5.19
C ALA A 72 -22.03 -5.41 -4.10
N ILE A 73 -22.99 -4.51 -4.36
CA ILE A 73 -23.52 -3.57 -3.35
C ILE A 73 -24.26 -4.32 -2.23
N LYS A 74 -25.07 -5.33 -2.57
CA LYS A 74 -25.77 -6.15 -1.55
C LYS A 74 -24.77 -6.86 -0.64
N ASN A 75 -23.75 -7.49 -1.23
CA ASN A 75 -22.69 -8.17 -0.47
C ASN A 75 -21.86 -7.17 0.37
N ALA A 76 -21.46 -6.03 -0.21
CA ALA A 76 -20.74 -4.98 0.49
C ALA A 76 -21.54 -4.45 1.69
N THR A 77 -22.84 -4.22 1.52
CA THR A 77 -23.71 -3.75 2.61
C THR A 77 -23.68 -4.70 3.81
N GLN A 78 -23.84 -6.00 3.56
CA GLN A 78 -23.79 -7.02 4.62
C GLN A 78 -22.42 -7.06 5.32
N ASN A 79 -21.34 -7.02 4.54
CA ASN A 79 -19.98 -7.03 5.08
C ASN A 79 -19.70 -5.76 5.90
N LEU A 80 -20.10 -4.58 5.42
CA LEU A 80 -19.89 -3.31 6.14
C LEU A 80 -20.63 -3.31 7.47
N TRP A 81 -21.88 -3.78 7.53
CA TRP A 81 -22.59 -3.93 8.81
C TRP A 81 -21.83 -4.84 9.79
N MET A 82 -21.31 -5.96 9.30
CA MET A 82 -20.57 -6.91 10.13
C MET A 82 -19.24 -6.33 10.62
N LEU A 83 -18.48 -5.69 9.73
CA LEU A 83 -17.18 -5.10 10.02
C LEU A 83 -17.30 -3.92 10.99
N GLU A 84 -18.21 -2.99 10.74
CA GLU A 84 -18.47 -1.86 11.64
C GLU A 84 -19.02 -2.33 12.99
N GLY A 85 -19.88 -3.36 13.00
CA GLY A 85 -20.43 -3.93 14.23
C GLY A 85 -19.35 -4.62 15.07
N TYR A 86 -18.46 -5.38 14.41
CA TYR A 86 -17.33 -6.01 15.06
C TYR A 86 -16.35 -4.96 15.61
N LEU A 87 -16.00 -3.94 14.82
CA LEU A 87 -15.15 -2.83 15.24
C LEU A 87 -15.72 -2.14 16.47
N LEU A 88 -17.01 -1.79 16.44
CA LEU A 88 -17.71 -1.20 17.57
C LEU A 88 -17.65 -2.10 18.81
N LYS A 89 -17.83 -3.42 18.63
CA LYS A 89 -17.78 -4.37 19.75
C LYS A 89 -16.40 -4.43 20.41
N VAL A 90 -15.32 -4.30 19.65
CA VAL A 90 -13.95 -4.45 20.16
C VAL A 90 -13.31 -3.14 20.60
N THR A 91 -13.65 -2.00 19.99
CA THR A 91 -13.04 -0.69 20.31
C THR A 91 -14.00 0.29 20.98
N GLY A 92 -15.31 0.03 20.98
CA GLY A 92 -16.32 1.01 21.39
C GLY A 92 -16.57 2.11 20.35
N GLN A 93 -16.02 2.00 19.14
CA GLN A 93 -16.08 3.01 18.08
C GLN A 93 -16.36 2.40 16.69
N THR A 94 -17.01 3.16 15.82
CA THR A 94 -17.15 2.88 14.37
C THR A 94 -16.07 3.61 13.57
N SER A 95 -15.87 3.22 12.31
CA SER A 95 -14.81 3.82 11.47
C SER A 95 -15.00 5.32 11.21
N GLU A 96 -16.22 5.86 11.29
CA GLU A 96 -16.49 7.31 11.22
C GLU A 96 -15.91 8.11 12.39
N ARG A 97 -15.73 7.46 13.55
CA ARG A 97 -15.18 8.07 14.77
C ARG A 97 -13.70 7.80 14.96
N LEU A 98 -13.18 6.80 14.25
CA LEU A 98 -11.77 6.68 14.10
C LEU A 98 -11.32 7.82 13.20
N SER A 99 -10.43 8.67 13.73
CA SER A 99 -9.52 9.43 12.88
C SER A 99 -8.64 8.39 12.18
N VAL A 100 -9.17 7.76 11.14
CA VAL A 100 -8.36 7.12 10.12
C VAL A 100 -7.66 8.32 9.51
N GLY A 101 -6.46 8.64 10.04
CA GLY A 101 -5.48 9.32 9.24
C GLY A 101 -5.47 8.49 7.98
N THR A 102 -6.03 9.04 6.90
CA THR A 102 -6.00 8.44 5.57
C THR A 102 -4.64 7.78 5.49
N ALA A 103 -4.56 6.46 5.29
CA ALA A 103 -3.28 5.82 5.10
C ALA A 103 -2.70 6.49 3.86
N SER A 104 -1.95 7.55 4.14
CA SER A 104 -1.60 8.56 3.20
C SER A 104 -0.35 8.01 2.58
N THR A 105 -0.40 7.73 1.30
CA THR A 105 0.81 7.52 0.51
C THR A 105 1.62 8.81 0.35
N LYS A 106 1.27 9.89 1.08
CA LYS A 106 2.05 11.12 1.19
C LYS A 106 2.69 11.21 2.57
N PRO A 107 3.95 11.69 2.66
CA PRO A 107 4.64 11.94 3.91
C PRO A 107 3.80 12.79 4.87
N VAL A 108 3.81 12.42 6.15
CA VAL A 108 3.19 13.19 7.23
C VAL A 108 4.13 14.34 7.60
N GLU A 109 3.60 15.56 7.73
CA GLU A 109 4.37 16.69 8.25
C GLU A 109 4.71 16.46 9.73
N SER A 110 5.95 16.75 10.13
CA SER A 110 6.39 16.62 11.52
C SER A 110 5.87 17.74 12.40
N ASP A 111 5.78 17.50 13.72
CA ASP A 111 5.44 18.52 14.71
C ASP A 111 6.38 19.74 14.61
N VAL A 112 5.80 20.94 14.74
CA VAL A 112 6.55 22.19 14.75
C VAL A 112 6.98 22.52 16.17
N HIS A 113 8.29 22.67 16.38
CA HIS A 113 8.89 23.05 17.66
C HIS A 113 9.59 24.41 17.57
N ASP A 114 9.48 25.21 18.62
CA ASP A 114 10.19 26.49 18.73
C ASP A 114 11.70 26.30 18.56
N GLY A 115 12.32 27.11 17.70
CA GLY A 115 13.74 27.04 17.38
C GLY A 115 14.10 26.06 16.24
N PHE A 116 13.17 25.22 15.78
CA PHE A 116 13.37 24.34 14.62
C PHE A 116 12.92 25.03 13.33
N LYS A 117 13.68 24.82 12.25
CA LYS A 117 13.31 25.29 10.91
C LYS A 117 12.68 24.13 10.14
N VAL A 118 11.48 24.34 9.64
CA VAL A 118 10.87 23.42 8.67
C VAL A 118 11.72 23.45 7.41
N TYR A 119 12.18 22.28 6.97
CA TYR A 119 12.84 22.12 5.68
C TYR A 119 12.10 21.04 4.89
N GLN A 120 12.02 21.23 3.58
CA GLN A 120 11.55 20.22 2.66
C GLN A 120 12.73 19.79 1.80
N GLY A 121 13.14 18.53 1.90
CA GLY A 121 14.09 17.96 0.96
C GLY A 121 13.53 18.02 -0.46
N LYS A 122 14.41 18.17 -1.46
CA LYS A 122 13.98 18.05 -2.86
C LYS A 122 13.42 16.64 -3.08
N ALA A 123 12.29 16.54 -3.79
CA ALA A 123 11.75 15.25 -4.23
C ALA A 123 12.67 14.67 -5.31
N ILE A 124 13.46 13.65 -4.96
CA ILE A 124 14.42 13.00 -5.87
C ILE A 124 14.00 11.54 -6.01
N MET A 125 13.82 11.08 -7.25
CA MET A 125 13.78 9.65 -7.57
C MET A 125 15.21 9.14 -7.69
N ARG A 126 15.49 8.01 -7.04
CA ARG A 126 16.80 7.35 -7.05
C ARG A 126 16.65 5.96 -7.61
N THR A 127 17.71 5.48 -8.24
CA THR A 127 17.81 4.08 -8.63
C THR A 127 18.41 3.29 -7.48
N ALA A 128 17.92 2.07 -7.30
CA ALA A 128 18.51 1.12 -6.38
C ALA A 128 18.58 -0.23 -7.08
N TYR A 129 19.65 -0.96 -6.80
CA TYR A 129 19.84 -2.32 -7.26
C TYR A 129 19.57 -3.28 -6.10
N GLU A 130 18.70 -4.25 -6.32
CA GLU A 130 18.47 -5.33 -5.36
C GLU A 130 19.59 -6.36 -5.49
N VAL A 131 20.31 -6.62 -4.41
CA VAL A 131 21.41 -7.58 -4.33
C VAL A 131 20.86 -8.99 -4.54
N GLN A 132 21.42 -9.72 -5.51
CA GLN A 132 21.07 -11.09 -5.85
C GLN A 132 21.89 -12.10 -5.04
N GLU A 133 21.48 -13.37 -5.06
CA GLU A 133 22.19 -14.44 -4.35
C GLU A 133 23.60 -14.72 -4.90
N ASP A 134 23.80 -14.50 -6.20
CA ASP A 134 25.05 -14.73 -6.91
C ASP A 134 25.96 -13.50 -6.99
N ASP A 135 25.52 -12.36 -6.44
CA ASP A 135 26.35 -11.17 -6.36
C ASP A 135 27.54 -11.36 -5.43
N VAL A 136 28.68 -10.84 -5.90
CA VAL A 136 29.93 -10.89 -5.14
C VAL A 136 30.22 -9.52 -4.56
N ILE A 137 30.17 -9.43 -3.23
CA ILE A 137 30.56 -8.23 -2.48
C ILE A 137 32.06 -8.31 -2.14
N VAL A 138 32.85 -7.43 -2.75
CA VAL A 138 34.30 -7.37 -2.55
C VAL A 138 34.62 -6.28 -1.52
N PRO A 139 35.17 -6.62 -0.34
CA PRO A 139 35.53 -5.60 0.64
C PRO A 139 36.71 -4.75 0.15
N LEU A 140 36.55 -3.43 0.19
CA LEU A 140 37.60 -2.46 -0.17
C LEU A 140 38.28 -1.87 1.07
N LYS A 141 37.49 -1.49 2.08
CA LYS A 141 37.98 -0.95 3.35
C LYS A 141 37.01 -1.31 4.46
N GLN A 142 37.54 -1.90 5.53
CA GLN A 142 36.75 -2.16 6.73
C GLN A 142 36.92 -1.01 7.72
N ALA A 143 35.83 -0.58 8.35
CA ALA A 143 35.91 0.45 9.39
C ALA A 143 36.32 -0.17 10.73
N ASP A 144 37.34 0.40 11.36
CA ASP A 144 37.85 -0.09 12.65
C ASP A 144 36.90 0.22 13.81
N THR A 145 36.30 1.42 13.84
CA THR A 145 35.19 1.78 14.75
C THR A 145 34.37 2.95 14.22
N GLY A 146 33.04 2.81 14.17
CA GLY A 146 32.07 3.91 14.03
C GLY A 146 31.89 4.54 12.64
N GLY A 147 32.70 4.18 11.65
CA GLY A 147 32.56 4.62 10.26
C GLY A 147 31.92 3.56 9.34
N PRO A 148 31.51 3.93 8.12
CA PRO A 148 31.07 2.96 7.13
C PRO A 148 32.26 2.12 6.64
N SER A 149 32.03 0.83 6.44
CA SER A 149 32.88 0.02 5.58
C SER A 149 32.58 0.36 4.12
N LEU A 150 33.57 0.17 3.27
CA LEU A 150 33.46 0.34 1.83
C LEU A 150 33.64 -1.02 1.17
N SER A 151 32.71 -1.36 0.29
CA SER A 151 32.76 -2.57 -0.54
C SER A 151 32.45 -2.23 -1.99
N GLU A 152 32.74 -3.16 -2.89
CA GLU A 152 32.46 -3.07 -4.32
C GLU A 152 31.53 -4.19 -4.74
N ILE A 153 30.60 -3.90 -5.65
CA ILE A 153 29.72 -4.87 -6.30
C ILE A 153 29.78 -4.66 -7.82
N ALA A 154 29.70 -5.75 -8.58
CA ALA A 154 29.59 -5.70 -10.03
C ALA A 154 28.12 -5.78 -10.46
N ILE A 155 27.59 -4.69 -11.03
CA ILE A 155 26.19 -4.61 -11.48
C ILE A 155 26.21 -4.37 -13.00
N SER A 156 25.61 -5.27 -13.77
CA SER A 156 25.56 -5.19 -15.24
C SER A 156 26.92 -5.00 -15.92
N GLY A 157 27.99 -5.56 -15.33
CA GLY A 157 29.36 -5.47 -15.87
C GLY A 157 30.15 -4.24 -15.45
N GLU A 158 29.52 -3.29 -14.75
CA GLU A 158 30.20 -2.15 -14.13
C GLU A 158 30.40 -2.37 -12.63
N ARG A 159 31.43 -1.74 -12.07
CA ARG A 159 31.79 -1.88 -10.66
C ARG A 159 31.44 -0.62 -9.91
N TYR A 160 30.71 -0.78 -8.82
CA TYR A 160 30.26 0.32 -7.97
C TYR A 160 30.80 0.14 -6.57
N ALA A 161 31.56 1.12 -6.09
CA ALA A 161 31.98 1.19 -4.70
C ALA A 161 30.86 1.82 -3.88
N PHE A 162 30.51 1.22 -2.75
CA PHE A 162 29.40 1.67 -1.92
C PHE A 162 29.72 1.56 -0.43
N ALA A 163 29.16 2.47 0.35
CA ALA A 163 29.27 2.51 1.79
C ALA A 163 28.23 1.60 2.47
N HIS A 164 28.63 0.87 3.50
CA HIS A 164 27.73 0.06 4.32
C HIS A 164 28.20 0.01 5.78
N PHE A 165 27.24 0.02 6.72
CA PHE A 165 27.52 -0.07 8.16
C PHE A 165 27.27 -1.47 8.73
N GLU A 166 26.66 -2.33 7.94
CA GLU A 166 26.17 -3.65 8.33
C GLU A 166 26.54 -4.65 7.24
N PRO A 167 26.49 -5.97 7.50
CA PRO A 167 26.64 -6.98 6.45
C PRO A 167 25.60 -6.79 5.33
N VAL A 168 26.03 -6.94 4.08
CA VAL A 168 25.18 -6.85 2.89
C VAL A 168 24.66 -8.25 2.58
N MET A 169 23.33 -8.41 2.50
CA MET A 169 22.69 -9.70 2.26
C MET A 169 21.93 -9.69 0.92
N PRO A 170 21.76 -10.87 0.27
CA PRO A 170 20.81 -10.99 -0.84
C PRO A 170 19.42 -10.50 -0.45
N GLY A 171 18.78 -9.76 -1.35
CA GLY A 171 17.51 -9.07 -1.16
C GLY A 171 17.62 -7.68 -0.55
N ASP A 172 18.79 -7.25 -0.07
CA ASP A 172 19.05 -5.85 0.29
C ASP A 172 19.24 -4.97 -0.94
N PHE A 173 19.38 -3.65 -0.74
CA PHE A 173 19.48 -2.69 -1.82
C PHE A 173 20.79 -1.90 -1.78
N ILE A 174 21.40 -1.69 -2.94
CA ILE A 174 22.45 -0.69 -3.18
C ILE A 174 21.79 0.52 -3.83
N CYS A 175 21.67 1.60 -3.09
CA CYS A 175 21.05 2.85 -3.54
C CYS A 175 22.09 3.74 -4.22
N TYR A 176 21.74 4.26 -5.39
CA TYR A 176 22.56 5.21 -6.15
C TYR A 176 21.97 6.62 -6.01
N LEU A 177 22.66 7.50 -5.27
CA LEU A 177 22.33 8.93 -5.26
C LEU A 177 23.06 9.64 -6.41
N ASP A 178 24.37 9.50 -6.44
CA ASP A 178 25.27 9.96 -7.49
C ASP A 178 26.59 9.15 -7.45
N GLU A 179 27.56 9.50 -8.30
CA GLU A 179 28.84 8.79 -8.40
C GLU A 179 29.68 8.81 -7.11
N GLN A 180 29.42 9.74 -6.19
CA GLN A 180 30.16 9.90 -4.93
C GLN A 180 29.39 9.36 -3.73
N ASP A 181 28.09 9.13 -3.87
CA ASP A 181 27.21 8.66 -2.80
C ASP A 181 26.37 7.45 -3.24
N ILE A 182 26.97 6.28 -3.06
CA ILE A 182 26.34 4.98 -3.27
C ILE A 182 26.39 4.24 -1.93
N TYR A 183 25.25 3.72 -1.48
CA TYR A 183 25.15 3.14 -0.13
C TYR A 183 24.20 1.97 -0.04
N HIS A 184 24.47 1.07 0.89
CA HIS A 184 23.64 -0.08 1.21
C HIS A 184 22.46 0.28 2.11
N VAL A 185 21.31 -0.35 1.85
CA VAL A 185 20.10 -0.27 2.66
C VAL A 185 19.50 -1.66 2.79
N ARG A 186 19.20 -2.07 4.03
CA ARG A 186 18.46 -3.31 4.28
C ARG A 186 17.08 -3.30 3.61
N ARG A 187 16.63 -4.47 3.13
CA ARG A 187 15.26 -4.63 2.61
C ARG A 187 14.18 -4.03 3.51
N SER A 188 14.20 -4.39 4.79
CA SER A 188 13.18 -3.92 5.74
C SER A 188 13.17 -2.40 5.90
N VAL A 189 14.34 -1.76 5.84
CA VAL A 189 14.46 -0.29 5.89
C VAL A 189 13.99 0.32 4.58
N MET A 190 14.31 -0.30 3.45
CA MET A 190 13.91 0.14 2.12
C MET A 190 12.38 0.15 1.98
N GLU A 191 11.73 -0.97 2.34
CA GLU A 191 10.27 -1.14 2.32
C GLU A 191 9.55 -0.22 3.31
N GLN A 192 10.15 0.06 4.48
CA GLN A 192 9.55 0.94 5.48
C GLN A 192 9.57 2.42 5.05
N ARG A 193 10.60 2.85 4.32
CA ARG A 193 10.87 4.28 4.08
C ARG A 193 10.60 4.74 2.65
N ASN A 194 10.41 3.82 1.71
CA ASN A 194 10.28 4.14 0.30
C ASN A 194 9.11 3.39 -0.33
N TYR A 195 8.59 3.96 -1.42
CA TYR A 195 7.70 3.24 -2.34
C TYR A 195 8.60 2.49 -3.34
N LEU A 196 8.56 1.16 -3.29
CA LEU A 196 9.23 0.27 -4.23
C LEU A 196 8.40 0.07 -5.51
#